data_AF-H1Z3R8-F1
#
_entry.id   AF-H1Z3R8-F1
#
_cell.length_a   1.000
_cell.length_b   1.000
_cell.length_c   1.000
_cell.angle_alpha   90.00
_cell.angle_beta   90.00
_cell.angle_gamma   90.00
#
_symmetry.space_group_name_H-M   'P 1'
#
loop_
_entity.id
_entity.type
_entity.pdbx_description
1 polymer ?
#
loop_
_entity_poly.entity_id
_entity_poly.type
_entity_poly.pdbx_seq_one_letter_code
_entity_poly.pdbx_strand_id
1 'polypeptide(L)'
;MSKAFLGKLVLNWCDACHTPVLGKKCSCGAETRQVSVTPPGDIRPAFEKDIEHINKIYSEYFGTILIPEGHLVILNKVPDKDRMEEVIMGGAVVCAIRYLPDEKRWEVLPRVHASQYFRPEKGYVIADNGAVEPVKSGTSLLAPGLVNMHPDVKAGDEVFLVSRDMEAIAVGRSKVGYEESKEMERGQIVRTRKPKPSVCVPGAATWDDAVNSNKYIMDSHESEAVRFTNSVVEKNPNMPATVSYSGGKDSLATLLIVLKAIGKVPLIFSDTGLEFPETYKNITDVSEKYGLEIINTSGAEEFINKFEIHGPPAVDVRWCCAVCKLNPVKSIITEKWGECLSFIGQRKYESLARMKSPRIWRNFKVQVQLSAAPIQHWTAMHVFLYLFREGAPYNELYEERIDRIGCFMCPSSDLATFEIIKENYPELWSTWEEKLNSWKEKNNLSEEWITKGEWRKRGGPDDTSSYS
;
A
#
# COMPACT_ATOMS: atom_id res chain seq x y z
N MET A 1 -13.30 -6.73 12.00
CA MET A 1 -11.85 -6.94 12.19
C MET A 1 -11.37 -6.03 13.31
N SER A 2 -10.61 -6.54 14.29
CA SER A 2 -9.99 -5.70 15.32
C SER A 2 -9.02 -4.72 14.67
N LYS A 3 -8.95 -3.48 15.16
CA LYS A 3 -7.97 -2.49 14.69
C LYS A 3 -6.57 -2.96 15.08
N ALA A 4 -5.84 -3.56 14.15
CA ALA A 4 -4.47 -3.99 14.36
C ALA A 4 -3.53 -2.78 14.22
N PHE A 5 -3.04 -2.25 15.34
CA PHE A 5 -1.95 -1.28 15.35
C PHE A 5 -0.62 -2.04 15.26
N LEU A 6 0.15 -1.80 14.20
CA LEU A 6 1.47 -2.43 13.99
C LEU A 6 2.62 -1.61 14.61
N GLY A 7 2.29 -0.43 15.15
CA GLY A 7 3.21 0.49 15.79
C GLY A 7 2.52 1.81 16.08
N LYS A 8 3.32 2.81 16.47
CA LYS A 8 2.83 4.18 16.63
C LYS A 8 2.44 4.75 15.27
N LEU A 9 1.26 5.36 15.19
CA LEU A 9 0.87 6.19 14.05
C LEU A 9 1.60 7.52 14.13
N VAL A 10 2.56 7.72 13.23
CA VAL A 10 3.51 8.85 13.26
C VAL A 10 3.18 9.95 12.26
N LEU A 11 2.12 9.80 11.47
CA LEU A 11 1.74 10.81 10.48
C LEU A 11 1.22 12.07 11.18
N ASN A 12 1.92 13.17 10.94
CA ASN A 12 1.48 14.52 11.23
C ASN A 12 1.50 15.33 9.92
N TRP A 13 0.96 16.54 9.98
CA TRP A 13 0.94 17.48 8.86
C TRP A 13 1.47 18.83 9.30
N CYS A 14 2.29 19.46 8.47
CA CYS A 14 2.75 20.83 8.66
C CYS A 14 1.88 21.77 7.82
N ASP A 15 1.01 22.56 8.46
CA ASP A 15 0.14 23.49 7.73
C ASP A 15 0.91 24.65 7.07
N ALA A 16 2.11 24.97 7.56
CA ALA A 16 2.96 26.01 6.96
C ALA A 16 3.71 25.54 5.70
N CYS A 17 3.98 24.24 5.59
CA CYS A 17 4.71 23.66 4.45
C CYS A 17 3.80 22.84 3.53
N HIS A 18 2.57 22.54 3.95
CA HIS A 18 1.63 21.66 3.27
C HIS A 18 2.18 20.24 2.99
N THR A 19 2.99 19.73 3.91
CA THR A 19 3.72 18.46 3.76
C THR A 19 3.38 17.45 4.88
N PRO A 20 3.48 16.13 4.61
CA PRO A 20 3.47 15.12 5.67
C PRO A 20 4.76 15.21 6.50
N VAL A 21 4.63 15.13 7.83
CA VAL A 21 5.77 15.14 8.76
C VAL A 21 5.67 13.97 9.74
N LEU A 22 6.78 13.27 9.95
CA LEU A 22 6.87 12.04 10.76
C LEU A 22 7.18 12.31 12.24
N GLY A 23 7.01 13.56 12.67
CA GLY A 23 7.28 14.05 14.02
C GLY A 23 6.41 15.25 14.36
N LYS A 24 6.47 15.69 15.63
CA LYS A 24 5.64 16.78 16.18
C LYS A 24 6.08 18.19 15.72
N LYS A 25 7.30 18.31 15.21
CA LYS A 25 7.86 19.57 14.70
C LYS A 25 8.35 19.37 13.28
N CYS A 26 8.04 20.33 12.41
CA CYS A 26 8.59 20.42 11.08
C CYS A 26 10.00 21.04 11.13
N SER A 27 10.85 20.73 10.15
CA SER A 27 12.16 21.36 10.03
C SER A 27 12.10 22.88 9.77
N CYS A 28 10.97 23.41 9.32
CA CYS A 28 10.73 24.86 9.23
C CYS A 28 10.49 25.55 10.60
N GLY A 29 10.36 24.76 11.69
CA GLY A 29 10.12 25.25 13.04
C GLY A 29 8.66 25.24 13.48
N ALA A 30 7.70 25.04 12.57
CA ALA A 30 6.28 24.95 12.91
C ALA A 30 5.94 23.67 13.68
N GLU A 31 4.98 23.77 14.60
CA GLU A 31 4.31 22.61 15.19
C GLU A 31 3.48 21.89 14.12
N THR A 32 3.41 20.56 14.23
CA THR A 32 2.62 19.73 13.32
C THR A 32 1.40 19.19 14.03
N ARG A 33 0.34 18.91 13.26
CA ARG A 33 -0.89 18.30 13.78
C ARG A 33 -0.99 16.84 13.38
N GLN A 34 -1.43 16.00 14.31
CA GLN A 34 -1.61 14.58 14.03
C GLN A 34 -2.74 14.36 13.02
N VAL A 35 -2.49 13.51 12.01
CA VAL A 35 -3.50 13.12 11.02
C VAL A 35 -4.16 11.82 11.46
N SER A 36 -5.49 11.83 11.60
CA SER A 36 -6.22 10.67 12.10
C SER A 36 -6.57 9.69 10.98
N VAL A 37 -5.69 8.72 10.77
CA VAL A 37 -5.84 7.65 9.76
C VAL A 37 -6.36 6.34 10.36
N THR A 38 -6.88 5.46 9.50
CA THR A 38 -7.26 4.10 9.91
C THR A 38 -6.00 3.21 10.01
N PRO A 39 -5.82 2.41 11.09
CA PRO A 39 -4.70 1.46 11.18
C PRO A 39 -4.69 0.45 10.02
N PRO A 40 -3.51 -0.03 9.57
CA PRO A 40 -2.22 0.02 10.28
C PRO A 40 -1.44 1.33 10.14
N GLY A 41 -1.80 2.21 9.20
CA GLY A 41 -1.15 3.51 9.03
C GLY A 41 0.25 3.47 8.42
N ASP A 42 0.54 2.46 7.59
CA ASP A 42 1.80 2.34 6.86
C ASP A 42 1.72 3.11 5.53
N ILE A 43 1.69 4.43 5.65
CA ILE A 43 1.37 5.37 4.56
C ILE A 43 2.51 5.46 3.54
N ARG A 44 2.15 5.58 2.25
CA ARG A 44 3.06 5.80 1.12
C ARG A 44 2.71 7.05 0.32
N PRO A 45 3.64 7.61 -0.47
CA PRO A 45 3.33 8.51 -1.58
C PRO A 45 2.25 7.96 -2.52
N ALA A 46 1.37 8.82 -3.01
CA ALA A 46 0.68 8.58 -4.26
C ALA A 46 1.60 9.02 -5.42
N PHE A 47 1.76 8.16 -6.41
CA PHE A 47 2.44 8.50 -7.66
C PHE A 47 1.44 9.00 -8.70
N GLU A 48 1.94 9.45 -9.86
CA GLU A 48 1.12 10.05 -10.91
C GLU A 48 -0.06 9.16 -11.33
N LYS A 49 0.19 7.87 -11.62
CA LYS A 49 -0.89 6.93 -11.98
C LYS A 49 -1.86 6.63 -10.83
N ASP A 50 -1.43 6.74 -9.57
CA ASP A 50 -2.37 6.69 -8.44
C ASP A 50 -3.32 7.90 -8.48
N ILE A 51 -2.78 9.10 -8.71
CA ILE A 51 -3.55 10.35 -8.79
C ILE A 51 -4.53 10.30 -9.96
N GLU A 52 -4.08 9.91 -11.15
CA GLU A 52 -4.92 9.72 -12.34
C GLU A 52 -6.05 8.74 -12.05
N HIS A 53 -5.75 7.62 -11.40
CA HIS A 53 -6.75 6.62 -11.04
C HIS A 53 -7.81 7.17 -10.08
N ILE A 54 -7.39 7.86 -9.03
CA ILE A 54 -8.30 8.46 -8.05
C ILE A 54 -9.17 9.52 -8.75
N ASN A 55 -8.58 10.36 -9.59
CA ASN A 55 -9.29 11.39 -10.35
C ASN A 55 -10.29 10.79 -11.35
N LYS A 56 -9.93 9.70 -12.02
CA LYS A 56 -10.86 8.95 -12.89
C LYS A 56 -12.07 8.46 -12.09
N ILE A 57 -11.85 7.78 -10.96
CA ILE A 57 -12.96 7.31 -10.11
C ILE A 57 -13.81 8.49 -9.62
N TYR A 58 -13.19 9.58 -9.17
CA TYR A 58 -13.94 10.74 -8.66
C TYR A 58 -14.77 11.41 -9.76
N SER A 59 -14.22 11.54 -10.97
CA SER A 59 -14.93 12.10 -12.13
C SER A 59 -16.12 11.22 -12.54
N GLU A 60 -15.94 9.90 -12.52
CA GLU A 60 -17.02 8.94 -12.79
C GLU A 60 -18.18 9.06 -11.79
N TYR A 61 -17.91 9.36 -10.52
CA TYR A 61 -18.94 9.48 -9.47
C TYR A 61 -19.53 10.88 -9.32
N PHE A 62 -18.70 11.92 -9.42
CA PHE A 62 -19.07 13.29 -9.04
C PHE A 62 -18.88 14.32 -10.15
N GLY A 63 -18.44 13.90 -11.33
CA GLY A 63 -18.42 14.70 -12.56
C GLY A 63 -17.17 15.55 -12.76
N THR A 64 -16.28 15.60 -11.78
CA THR A 64 -15.03 16.36 -11.87
C THR A 64 -13.92 15.70 -11.05
N ILE A 65 -12.68 16.13 -11.25
CA ILE A 65 -11.50 15.57 -10.59
C ILE A 65 -11.38 16.05 -9.13
N LEU A 66 -10.78 15.23 -8.27
CA LEU A 66 -10.59 15.56 -6.85
C LEU A 66 -9.25 16.25 -6.59
N ILE A 67 -8.18 15.74 -7.18
CA ILE A 67 -6.80 16.08 -6.88
C ILE A 67 -6.33 17.07 -7.94
N PRO A 68 -6.25 18.37 -7.63
CA PRO A 68 -5.64 19.35 -8.52
C PRO A 68 -4.11 19.21 -8.55
N GLU A 69 -3.50 19.77 -9.59
CA GLU A 69 -2.04 19.83 -9.72
C GLU A 69 -1.36 20.53 -8.53
N GLY A 70 -0.09 20.21 -8.30
CA GLY A 70 0.75 20.83 -7.28
C GLY A 70 0.48 20.40 -5.83
N HIS A 71 -0.44 19.47 -5.59
CA HIS A 71 -0.77 18.99 -4.25
C HIS A 71 -0.14 17.63 -3.95
N LEU A 72 0.47 17.50 -2.77
CA LEU A 72 0.91 16.20 -2.28
C LEU A 72 -0.27 15.34 -1.85
N VAL A 73 -0.26 14.10 -2.31
CA VAL A 73 -1.21 13.06 -1.95
C VAL A 73 -0.47 11.90 -1.33
N ILE A 74 -0.97 11.41 -0.21
CA ILE A 74 -0.46 10.21 0.45
C ILE A 74 -1.58 9.19 0.63
N LEU A 75 -1.23 7.92 0.48
CA LEU A 75 -2.17 6.81 0.50
C LEU A 75 -1.93 5.93 1.72
N ASN A 76 -3.01 5.58 2.39
CA ASN A 76 -3.00 4.65 3.50
C ASN A 76 -3.86 3.44 3.15
N LYS A 77 -3.22 2.28 2.94
CA LYS A 77 -3.94 1.02 2.74
C LYS A 77 -4.60 0.59 4.04
N VAL A 78 -5.89 0.32 3.99
CA VAL A 78 -6.72 -0.01 5.15
C VAL A 78 -7.36 -1.38 5.00
N PRO A 79 -7.74 -2.05 6.10
CA PRO A 79 -8.40 -3.35 6.03
C PRO A 79 -9.77 -3.27 5.32
N ASP A 80 -9.97 -4.09 4.29
CA ASP A 80 -11.25 -4.33 3.61
C ASP A 80 -11.30 -5.79 3.10
N LYS A 81 -12.30 -6.16 2.30
CA LYS A 81 -12.42 -7.51 1.71
C LYS A 81 -11.33 -7.80 0.69
N ASP A 82 -10.88 -6.77 -0.02
CA ASP A 82 -9.80 -6.82 -0.99
C ASP A 82 -8.93 -5.56 -0.82
N ARG A 83 -8.78 -4.70 -1.83
CA ARG A 83 -8.01 -3.46 -1.73
C ARG A 83 -8.88 -2.25 -1.34
N MET A 84 -8.46 -1.52 -0.31
CA MET A 84 -9.01 -0.22 0.04
C MET A 84 -7.90 0.73 0.50
N GLU A 85 -7.93 1.97 0.01
CA GLU A 85 -6.94 3.00 0.32
C GLU A 85 -7.64 4.30 0.73
N GLU A 86 -7.26 4.85 1.88
CA GLU A 86 -7.59 6.24 2.26
C GLU A 86 -6.69 7.19 1.49
N VAL A 87 -7.29 8.21 0.89
CA VAL A 87 -6.60 9.32 0.20
C VAL A 87 -6.50 10.49 1.16
N ILE A 88 -5.29 10.96 1.41
CA ILE A 88 -5.01 12.01 2.39
C ILE A 88 -4.37 13.20 1.70
N MET A 89 -4.95 14.38 1.91
CA MET A 89 -4.49 15.67 1.40
C MET A 89 -4.73 16.76 2.44
N GLY A 90 -3.85 17.77 2.48
CA GLY A 90 -3.99 18.89 3.42
C GLY A 90 -4.15 18.41 4.87
N GLY A 91 -3.54 17.28 5.23
CA GLY A 91 -3.62 16.67 6.56
C GLY A 91 -4.99 16.11 6.97
N ALA A 92 -5.87 15.77 6.04
CA ALA A 92 -7.12 15.06 6.32
C ALA A 92 -7.36 13.93 5.32
N VAL A 93 -8.10 12.90 5.73
CA VAL A 93 -8.64 11.91 4.80
C VAL A 93 -9.76 12.59 4.00
N VAL A 94 -9.52 12.79 2.70
CA VAL A 94 -10.50 13.44 1.80
C VAL A 94 -11.45 12.43 1.19
N CYS A 95 -11.00 11.19 0.98
CA CYS A 95 -11.85 10.08 0.57
C CYS A 95 -11.19 8.75 0.90
N ALA A 96 -11.89 7.66 0.64
CA ALA A 96 -11.26 6.38 0.43
C ALA A 96 -11.78 5.78 -0.87
N ILE A 97 -10.94 4.99 -1.55
CA ILE A 97 -11.34 4.17 -2.70
C ILE A 97 -11.25 2.72 -2.30
N ARG A 98 -12.23 1.90 -2.68
CA ARG A 98 -12.22 0.45 -2.44
C ARG A 98 -12.58 -0.31 -3.70
N TYR A 99 -11.91 -1.43 -3.91
CA TYR A 99 -12.23 -2.33 -5.00
C TYR A 99 -13.31 -3.33 -4.56
N LEU A 100 -14.30 -3.55 -5.42
CA LEU A 100 -15.38 -4.51 -5.21
C LEU A 100 -15.15 -5.69 -6.19
N PRO A 101 -14.55 -6.81 -5.73
CA PRO A 101 -14.16 -7.89 -6.63
C PRO A 101 -15.30 -8.51 -7.44
N ASP A 102 -16.46 -8.70 -6.82
CA ASP A 102 -17.63 -9.31 -7.47
C ASP A 102 -18.18 -8.43 -8.61
N GLU A 103 -17.99 -7.12 -8.52
CA GLU A 103 -18.46 -6.13 -9.49
C GLU A 103 -17.35 -5.64 -10.43
N LYS A 104 -16.10 -6.06 -10.19
CA LYS A 104 -14.88 -5.62 -10.89
C LYS A 104 -14.79 -4.11 -11.07
N ARG A 105 -15.16 -3.35 -10.04
CA ARG A 105 -15.14 -1.88 -10.08
C ARG A 105 -14.63 -1.28 -8.79
N TRP A 106 -14.17 -0.05 -8.89
CA TRP A 106 -13.83 0.77 -7.74
C TRP A 106 -15.05 1.56 -7.27
N GLU A 107 -15.21 1.67 -5.96
CA GLU A 107 -16.20 2.53 -5.31
C GLU A 107 -15.47 3.60 -4.51
N VAL A 108 -15.95 4.84 -4.61
CA VAL A 108 -15.47 5.95 -3.81
C VAL A 108 -16.31 6.11 -2.54
N LEU A 109 -15.64 6.37 -1.43
CA LEU A 109 -16.24 6.69 -0.13
C LEU A 109 -15.82 8.12 0.25
N PRO A 110 -16.57 9.14 -0.20
CA PRO A 110 -16.16 10.54 -0.02
C PRO A 110 -16.12 10.94 1.47
N ARG A 111 -15.40 12.03 1.75
CA ARG A 111 -15.46 12.79 3.00
C ARG A 111 -15.76 14.24 2.67
N VAL A 112 -16.39 14.94 3.62
CA VAL A 112 -16.76 16.35 3.41
C VAL A 112 -15.54 17.22 3.07
N HIS A 113 -14.35 16.92 3.60
CA HIS A 113 -13.12 17.66 3.30
C HIS A 113 -12.69 17.61 1.83
N ALA A 114 -13.14 16.65 1.04
CA ALA A 114 -12.90 16.65 -0.40
C ALA A 114 -13.45 17.92 -1.07
N SER A 115 -14.54 18.51 -0.55
CA SER A 115 -15.12 19.75 -1.07
C SER A 115 -14.22 20.99 -0.97
N GLN A 116 -13.10 20.90 -0.25
CA GLN A 116 -12.08 21.96 -0.24
C GLN A 116 -11.24 21.97 -1.53
N TYR A 117 -11.24 20.88 -2.29
CA TYR A 117 -10.46 20.72 -3.52
C TYR A 117 -11.32 20.73 -4.78
N PHE A 118 -12.61 20.40 -4.67
CA PHE A 118 -13.51 20.34 -5.81
C PHE A 118 -14.97 20.66 -5.40
N ARG A 119 -15.85 20.87 -6.38
CA ARG A 119 -17.30 20.95 -6.17
C ARG A 119 -18.00 19.88 -7.01
N PRO A 120 -18.94 19.10 -6.45
CA PRO A 120 -19.62 18.04 -7.21
C PRO A 120 -20.52 18.61 -8.29
N GLU A 121 -20.39 18.08 -9.51
CA GLU A 121 -21.25 18.38 -10.66
C GLU A 121 -22.36 17.36 -10.82
N LYS A 122 -22.17 16.15 -10.28
CA LYS A 122 -23.20 15.10 -10.11
C LYS A 122 -23.01 14.37 -8.79
N GLY A 123 -23.91 13.41 -8.49
CA GLY A 123 -23.80 12.62 -7.26
C GLY A 123 -24.02 13.43 -5.99
N TYR A 124 -24.91 14.43 -6.03
CA TYR A 124 -25.24 15.28 -4.88
C TYR A 124 -26.74 15.33 -4.58
N VAL A 125 -27.06 15.72 -3.35
CA VAL A 125 -28.41 15.93 -2.83
C VAL A 125 -28.46 17.27 -2.08
N ILE A 126 -29.40 18.13 -2.46
CA ILE A 126 -29.60 19.46 -1.86
C ILE A 126 -30.53 19.32 -0.66
N ALA A 127 -30.04 19.72 0.51
CA ALA A 127 -30.80 19.74 1.75
C ALA A 127 -31.44 21.11 2.00
N ASP A 128 -32.62 21.10 2.62
CA ASP A 128 -33.28 22.32 3.09
C ASP A 128 -32.51 22.96 4.25
N ASN A 129 -32.65 24.27 4.43
CA ASN A 129 -31.97 25.05 5.46
C ASN A 129 -32.24 24.49 6.86
N GLY A 130 -33.45 24.00 7.14
CA GLY A 130 -33.79 23.37 8.42
C GLY A 130 -33.10 22.03 8.67
N ALA A 131 -32.63 21.36 7.61
CA ALA A 131 -31.93 20.08 7.68
C ALA A 131 -30.40 20.20 7.76
N VAL A 132 -29.82 21.38 7.47
CA VAL A 132 -28.37 21.59 7.39
C VAL A 132 -27.64 21.21 8.69
N GLU A 133 -28.00 21.84 9.81
CA GLU A 133 -27.33 21.59 11.10
C GLU A 133 -27.52 20.15 11.62
N PRO A 134 -28.74 19.56 11.57
CA PRO A 134 -28.92 18.13 11.87
C PRO A 134 -28.03 17.23 11.00
N VAL A 135 -27.94 17.48 9.70
CA VAL A 135 -27.10 16.69 8.78
C VAL A 135 -25.62 16.86 9.07
N LYS A 136 -25.14 18.09 9.33
CA LYS A 136 -23.76 18.37 9.76
C LYS A 136 -23.39 17.60 11.03
N SER A 137 -24.34 17.44 11.96
CA SER A 137 -24.16 16.64 13.19
C SER A 137 -24.20 15.11 12.96
N GLY A 138 -24.48 14.66 11.74
CA GLY A 138 -24.53 13.25 11.35
C GLY A 138 -25.92 12.62 11.30
N THR A 139 -26.99 13.43 11.43
CA THR A 139 -28.37 12.95 11.24
C THR A 139 -28.61 12.63 9.76
N SER A 140 -29.39 11.59 9.48
CA SER A 140 -29.77 11.22 8.11
C SER A 140 -30.71 12.25 7.50
N LEU A 141 -30.57 12.53 6.21
CA LEU A 141 -31.52 13.38 5.49
C LEU A 141 -32.82 12.60 5.26
N LEU A 142 -33.93 13.15 5.74
CA LEU A 142 -35.28 12.61 5.54
C LEU A 142 -35.99 13.35 4.42
N ALA A 143 -37.04 12.75 3.85
CA ALA A 143 -37.79 13.30 2.73
C ALA A 143 -38.27 14.76 2.92
N PRO A 144 -38.79 15.18 4.10
CA PRO A 144 -39.17 16.59 4.32
C PRO A 144 -38.00 17.59 4.25
N GLY A 145 -36.76 17.12 4.41
CA GLY A 145 -35.56 17.94 4.31
C GLY A 145 -34.92 17.95 2.92
N LEU A 146 -35.47 17.21 1.95
CA LEU A 146 -34.97 17.17 0.58
C LEU A 146 -35.48 18.39 -0.21
N VAL A 147 -34.57 19.13 -0.83
CA VAL A 147 -34.91 20.20 -1.78
C VAL A 147 -34.83 19.68 -3.21
N ASN A 148 -33.73 19.01 -3.55
CA ASN A 148 -33.52 18.41 -4.87
C ASN A 148 -32.44 17.33 -4.79
N MET A 149 -32.39 16.44 -5.78
CA MET A 149 -31.38 15.41 -5.95
C MET A 149 -30.89 15.45 -7.40
N HIS A 150 -29.59 15.22 -7.63
CA HIS A 150 -29.08 15.15 -9.00
C HIS A 150 -29.72 13.95 -9.75
N PRO A 151 -30.16 14.09 -11.02
CA PRO A 151 -30.89 13.04 -11.75
C PRO A 151 -30.20 11.67 -11.82
N ASP A 152 -28.86 11.66 -11.86
CA ASP A 152 -28.07 10.44 -11.96
C ASP A 152 -28.01 9.61 -10.67
N VAL A 153 -28.46 10.14 -9.53
CA VAL A 153 -28.37 9.46 -8.23
C VAL A 153 -29.32 8.25 -8.21
N LYS A 154 -28.75 7.09 -7.90
CA LYS A 154 -29.45 5.82 -7.70
C LYS A 154 -29.41 5.40 -6.23
N ALA A 155 -30.35 4.54 -5.86
CA ALA A 155 -30.33 3.91 -4.55
C ALA A 155 -29.01 3.14 -4.36
N GLY A 156 -28.33 3.39 -3.25
CA GLY A 156 -27.03 2.78 -2.94
C GLY A 156 -25.82 3.64 -3.31
N ASP A 157 -25.98 4.72 -4.08
CA ASP A 157 -24.87 5.59 -4.46
C ASP A 157 -24.31 6.37 -3.28
N GLU A 158 -23.01 6.64 -3.32
CA GLU A 158 -22.35 7.56 -2.41
C GLU A 158 -22.55 8.98 -2.94
N VAL A 159 -23.06 9.87 -2.08
CA VAL A 159 -23.47 11.23 -2.47
C VAL A 159 -22.91 12.29 -1.54
N PHE A 160 -22.69 13.49 -2.08
CA PHE A 160 -22.52 14.70 -1.29
C PHE A 160 -23.88 15.27 -0.90
N LEU A 161 -24.03 15.63 0.37
CA LEU A 161 -25.13 16.45 0.84
C LEU A 161 -24.65 17.91 0.79
N VAL A 162 -25.39 18.75 0.08
CA VAL A 162 -25.04 20.17 -0.11
C VAL A 162 -26.17 21.09 0.37
N SER A 163 -25.82 22.31 0.76
CA SER A 163 -26.81 23.38 0.99
C SER A 163 -27.39 23.89 -0.34
N ARG A 164 -28.38 24.77 -0.28
CA ARG A 164 -28.92 25.46 -1.47
C ARG A 164 -27.86 26.26 -2.24
N ASP A 165 -26.81 26.71 -1.55
CA ASP A 165 -25.68 27.44 -2.13
C ASP A 165 -24.56 26.50 -2.63
N MET A 166 -24.83 25.20 -2.74
CA MET A 166 -23.88 24.16 -3.17
C MET A 166 -22.66 24.00 -2.25
N GLU A 167 -22.76 24.43 -1.00
CA GLU A 167 -21.74 24.14 0.02
C GLU A 167 -21.91 22.71 0.51
N ALA A 168 -20.85 21.90 0.48
CA ALA A 168 -20.90 20.54 1.01
C ALA A 168 -21.03 20.56 2.54
N ILE A 169 -22.14 20.00 3.04
CA ILE A 169 -22.45 19.96 4.47
C ILE A 169 -22.18 18.57 5.08
N ALA A 170 -22.32 17.51 4.29
CA ALA A 170 -22.02 16.14 4.70
C ALA A 170 -21.85 15.22 3.49
N VAL A 171 -21.63 13.94 3.75
CA VAL A 171 -21.61 12.87 2.76
C VAL A 171 -22.42 11.69 3.29
N GLY A 172 -22.93 10.85 2.40
CA GLY A 172 -23.69 9.69 2.82
C GLY A 172 -24.00 8.74 1.68
N ARG A 173 -24.79 7.72 1.99
CA ARG A 173 -25.30 6.77 0.98
C ARG A 173 -26.77 7.04 0.71
N SER A 174 -27.11 7.26 -0.55
CA SER A 174 -28.51 7.41 -0.96
C SER A 174 -29.27 6.11 -0.70
N LYS A 175 -30.49 6.24 -0.21
CA LYS A 175 -31.43 5.13 0.02
C LYS A 175 -32.41 4.93 -1.12
N VAL A 176 -32.57 5.96 -1.94
CA VAL A 176 -33.53 6.04 -3.04
C VAL A 176 -32.87 6.66 -4.26
N GLY A 177 -33.46 6.44 -5.44
CA GLY A 177 -33.06 7.13 -6.66
C GLY A 177 -33.75 8.47 -6.84
N TYR A 178 -33.32 9.25 -7.84
CA TYR A 178 -33.92 10.54 -8.17
C TYR A 178 -35.43 10.50 -8.40
N GLU A 179 -35.92 9.60 -9.26
CA GLU A 179 -37.36 9.53 -9.58
C GLU A 179 -38.21 9.15 -8.36
N GLU A 180 -37.78 8.14 -7.60
CA GLU A 180 -38.45 7.74 -6.34
C GLU A 180 -38.50 8.90 -5.34
N SER A 181 -37.41 9.67 -5.22
CA SER A 181 -37.30 10.75 -4.24
C SER A 181 -38.32 11.89 -4.45
N LYS A 182 -38.82 12.08 -5.68
CA LYS A 182 -39.81 13.14 -6.00
C LYS A 182 -41.18 12.91 -5.37
N GLU A 183 -41.55 11.65 -5.16
CA GLU A 183 -42.87 11.26 -4.66
C GLU A 183 -42.86 11.01 -3.15
N MET A 184 -41.69 11.09 -2.51
CA MET A 184 -41.55 10.77 -1.09
C MET A 184 -41.95 11.95 -0.20
N GLU A 185 -42.98 11.75 0.63
CA GLU A 185 -43.32 12.68 1.72
C GLU A 185 -42.64 12.31 3.05
N ARG A 186 -42.22 11.05 3.20
CA ARG A 186 -41.60 10.50 4.42
C ARG A 186 -40.55 9.45 4.10
N GLY A 187 -39.68 9.17 5.06
CA GLY A 187 -38.62 8.16 4.94
C GLY A 187 -37.23 8.79 4.80
N GLN A 188 -36.21 7.93 4.78
CA GLN A 188 -34.82 8.32 4.70
C GLN A 188 -34.39 8.46 3.24
N ILE A 189 -33.88 9.63 2.85
CA ILE A 189 -33.32 9.88 1.50
C ILE A 189 -31.84 9.52 1.49
N VAL A 190 -31.07 10.05 2.46
CA VAL A 190 -29.63 9.80 2.56
C VAL A 190 -29.29 9.34 3.96
N ARG A 191 -28.62 8.19 4.07
CA ARG A 191 -27.96 7.78 5.31
C ARG A 191 -26.64 8.51 5.43
N THR A 192 -26.65 9.59 6.21
CA THR A 192 -25.46 10.42 6.45
C THR A 192 -24.37 9.62 7.16
N ARG A 193 -23.13 9.80 6.71
CA ARG A 193 -21.93 9.29 7.38
C ARG A 193 -21.63 10.18 8.57
N LYS A 194 -21.42 9.58 9.75
CA LYS A 194 -21.07 10.35 10.95
C LYS A 194 -19.81 11.19 10.68
N PRO A 195 -19.83 12.50 10.96
CA PRO A 195 -18.66 13.34 10.80
C PRO A 195 -17.58 12.87 11.77
N LYS A 196 -16.34 12.85 11.31
CA LYS A 196 -15.17 12.70 12.16
C LYS A 196 -14.45 14.04 12.15
N PRO A 197 -14.26 14.71 13.30
CA PRO A 197 -13.53 15.96 13.32
C PRO A 197 -12.12 15.76 12.73
N SER A 198 -11.82 16.50 11.68
CA SER A 198 -10.48 16.63 11.11
C SER A 198 -10.32 18.04 10.55
N VAL A 199 -9.07 18.50 10.52
CA VAL A 199 -8.71 19.79 9.92
C VAL A 199 -8.06 19.49 8.58
N CYS A 200 -8.54 20.14 7.53
CA CYS A 200 -7.95 20.07 6.21
C CYS A 200 -7.51 21.49 5.82
N VAL A 201 -6.23 21.63 5.47
CA VAL A 201 -5.60 22.88 5.05
C VAL A 201 -4.93 22.62 3.69
N PRO A 202 -5.62 22.95 2.58
CA PRO A 202 -5.08 22.83 1.24
C PRO A 202 -3.85 23.72 1.05
N GLY A 203 -2.98 23.31 0.12
CA GLY A 203 -1.82 24.07 -0.28
C GLY A 203 -0.88 23.21 -1.11
N ALA A 204 -0.11 23.89 -1.97
CA ALA A 204 0.83 23.26 -2.87
C ALA A 204 2.11 22.87 -2.14
N ALA A 205 2.69 21.72 -2.52
CA ALA A 205 3.97 21.24 -2.02
C ALA A 205 4.55 20.18 -2.96
N THR A 206 5.85 19.99 -2.89
CA THR A 206 6.60 18.97 -3.63
C THR A 206 7.16 17.88 -2.72
N TRP A 207 7.60 16.77 -3.29
CA TRP A 207 8.28 15.73 -2.51
C TRP A 207 9.61 16.21 -1.93
N ASP A 208 10.28 17.18 -2.57
CA ASP A 208 11.45 17.85 -2.01
C ASP A 208 11.09 18.68 -0.77
N ASP A 209 9.95 19.37 -0.78
CA ASP A 209 9.45 20.07 0.41
C ASP A 209 9.16 19.07 1.55
N ALA A 210 8.60 17.90 1.23
CA ALA A 210 8.35 16.85 2.21
C ALA A 210 9.65 16.27 2.78
N VAL A 211 10.66 16.02 1.94
CA VAL A 211 12.00 15.60 2.37
C VAL A 211 12.61 16.65 3.29
N ASN A 212 12.60 17.92 2.89
CA ASN A 212 13.11 19.04 3.67
C ASN A 212 12.39 19.21 5.01
N SER A 213 11.06 19.07 5.01
CA SER A 213 10.22 19.14 6.21
C SER A 213 10.61 18.08 7.24
N ASN A 214 11.10 16.92 6.79
CA ASN A 214 11.48 15.78 7.63
C ASN A 214 12.99 15.65 7.87
N LYS A 215 13.83 16.58 7.39
CA LYS A 215 15.30 16.48 7.41
C LYS A 215 15.86 15.94 8.75
N TYR A 216 15.57 16.62 9.86
CA TYR A 216 16.10 16.22 11.17
C TYR A 216 15.57 14.87 11.67
N ILE A 217 14.33 14.51 11.30
CA ILE A 217 13.75 13.21 11.62
C ILE A 217 14.51 12.12 10.85
N MET A 218 14.74 12.35 9.55
CA MET A 218 15.47 11.42 8.69
C MET A 218 16.92 11.24 9.14
N ASP A 219 17.61 12.32 9.50
CA ASP A 219 18.99 12.28 10.02
C ASP A 219 19.09 11.42 11.29
N SER A 220 18.11 11.55 12.20
CA SER A 220 18.06 10.73 13.43
C SER A 220 17.81 9.25 13.11
N HIS A 221 16.88 8.95 12.21
CA HIS A 221 16.53 7.57 11.83
C HIS A 221 17.67 6.86 11.08
N GLU A 222 18.33 7.56 10.16
CA GLU A 222 19.52 7.08 9.48
C GLU A 222 20.66 6.82 10.46
N SER A 223 20.97 7.79 11.33
CA SER A 223 22.04 7.66 12.31
C SER A 223 21.82 6.47 13.25
N GLU A 224 20.58 6.22 13.64
CA GLU A 224 20.20 5.06 14.46
C GLU A 224 20.42 3.74 13.69
N ALA A 225 19.96 3.67 12.44
CA ALA A 225 20.06 2.46 11.63
C ALA A 225 21.53 2.14 11.29
N VAL A 226 22.36 3.15 11.00
CA VAL A 226 23.82 2.99 10.79
C VAL A 226 24.51 2.48 12.05
N ARG A 227 24.23 3.07 13.23
CA ARG A 227 24.79 2.59 14.50
C ARG A 227 24.37 1.15 14.81
N PHE A 228 23.12 0.79 14.54
CA PHE A 228 22.65 -0.57 14.69
C PHE A 228 23.44 -1.52 13.79
N THR A 229 23.55 -1.20 12.49
CA THR A 229 24.30 -2.02 11.53
C THR A 229 25.75 -2.25 11.98
N ASN A 230 26.47 -1.19 12.38
CA ASN A 230 27.84 -1.31 12.89
C ASN A 230 27.92 -2.22 14.13
N SER A 231 27.03 -2.03 15.11
CA SER A 231 27.03 -2.85 16.32
C SER A 231 26.76 -4.33 16.04
N VAL A 232 25.94 -4.65 15.03
CA VAL A 232 25.68 -6.04 14.65
C VAL A 232 26.89 -6.66 13.99
N VAL A 233 27.59 -5.95 13.11
CA VAL A 233 28.84 -6.44 12.49
C VAL A 233 29.94 -6.65 13.53
N GLU A 234 30.16 -5.68 14.42
CA GLU A 234 31.16 -5.76 15.50
C GLU A 234 30.96 -6.98 16.40
N LYS A 235 29.71 -7.38 16.64
CA LYS A 235 29.36 -8.56 17.45
C LYS A 235 29.47 -9.88 16.69
N ASN A 236 29.61 -9.85 15.37
CA ASN A 236 29.67 -11.03 14.51
C ASN A 236 30.87 -10.95 13.53
N PRO A 237 32.11 -10.75 14.04
CA PRO A 237 33.27 -10.42 13.18
C PRO A 237 33.68 -11.55 12.22
N ASN A 238 33.27 -12.79 12.48
CA ASN A 238 33.59 -13.96 11.67
C ASN A 238 32.50 -14.29 10.63
N MET A 239 31.42 -13.50 10.55
CA MET A 239 30.33 -13.74 9.62
C MET A 239 30.40 -12.72 8.47
N PRO A 240 30.58 -13.17 7.21
CA PRO A 240 30.50 -12.28 6.06
C PRO A 240 29.16 -11.54 6.03
N ALA A 241 29.21 -10.23 5.81
CA ALA A 241 28.03 -9.39 5.71
C ALA A 241 27.45 -9.43 4.28
N THR A 242 26.14 -9.55 4.16
CA THR A 242 25.40 -9.54 2.90
C THR A 242 24.13 -8.70 3.02
N VAL A 243 23.52 -8.30 1.91
CA VAL A 243 22.17 -7.72 1.89
C VAL A 243 21.25 -8.64 1.10
N SER A 244 20.15 -9.08 1.70
CA SER A 244 19.07 -9.75 0.94
C SER A 244 18.28 -8.70 0.17
N TYR A 245 18.50 -8.64 -1.14
CA TYR A 245 17.96 -7.62 -2.02
C TYR A 245 16.83 -8.19 -2.89
N SER A 246 15.67 -7.53 -2.88
CA SER A 246 14.46 -8.02 -3.56
C SER A 246 14.00 -7.14 -4.71
N GLY A 247 14.72 -6.05 -5.00
CA GLY A 247 14.25 -4.99 -5.92
C GLY A 247 13.10 -4.15 -5.34
N GLY A 248 12.87 -4.17 -4.03
CA GLY A 248 11.81 -3.39 -3.37
C GLY A 248 12.37 -2.19 -2.61
N LYS A 249 11.52 -1.20 -2.30
CA LYS A 249 11.90 0.02 -1.57
C LYS A 249 12.60 -0.27 -0.24
N ASP A 250 12.14 -1.29 0.48
CA ASP A 250 12.60 -1.59 1.83
C ASP A 250 13.99 -2.25 1.80
N SER A 251 14.23 -3.14 0.83
CA SER A 251 15.55 -3.73 0.63
C SER A 251 16.55 -2.70 0.08
N LEU A 252 16.11 -1.73 -0.73
CA LEU A 252 16.93 -0.62 -1.19
C LEU A 252 17.33 0.34 -0.06
N ALA A 253 16.39 0.73 0.81
CA ALA A 253 16.73 1.55 1.97
C ALA A 253 17.71 0.83 2.91
N THR A 254 17.49 -0.47 3.17
CA THR A 254 18.45 -1.29 3.94
C THR A 254 19.83 -1.32 3.28
N LEU A 255 19.91 -1.53 1.97
CA LEU A 255 21.17 -1.52 1.23
C LEU A 255 21.93 -0.20 1.45
N LEU A 256 21.28 0.93 1.26
CA LEU A 256 21.91 2.25 1.41
C LEU A 256 22.41 2.50 2.84
N ILE A 257 21.65 2.06 3.86
CA ILE A 257 22.11 2.12 5.25
C ILE A 257 23.37 1.25 5.45
N VAL A 258 23.39 0.04 4.88
CA VAL A 258 24.53 -0.86 4.98
C VAL A 258 25.76 -0.29 4.27
N LEU A 259 25.59 0.28 3.08
CA LEU A 259 26.68 0.93 2.34
C LEU A 259 27.31 2.08 3.14
N LYS A 260 26.48 2.91 3.80
CA LYS A 260 26.96 4.01 4.66
C LYS A 260 27.62 3.52 5.94
N ALA A 261 27.21 2.37 6.47
CA ALA A 261 27.72 1.84 7.72
C ALA A 261 29.06 1.10 7.54
N ILE A 262 29.10 0.16 6.59
CA ILE A 262 30.20 -0.81 6.47
C ILE A 262 30.76 -0.94 5.04
N GLY A 263 30.27 -0.13 4.10
CA GLY A 263 30.70 -0.17 2.70
C GLY A 263 30.04 -1.30 1.89
N LYS A 264 30.70 -1.67 0.79
CA LYS A 264 30.17 -2.62 -0.19
C LYS A 264 30.07 -4.03 0.38
N VAL A 265 28.92 -4.65 0.17
CA VAL A 265 28.65 -6.06 0.52
C VAL A 265 27.93 -6.75 -0.63
N PRO A 266 28.04 -8.08 -0.78
CA PRO A 266 27.29 -8.80 -1.80
C PRO A 266 25.78 -8.70 -1.60
N LEU A 267 25.05 -8.59 -2.72
CA LEU A 267 23.60 -8.68 -2.77
C LEU A 267 23.19 -10.13 -2.98
N ILE A 268 22.38 -10.68 -2.09
CA ILE A 268 21.71 -11.96 -2.32
C ILE A 268 20.35 -11.66 -2.95
N PHE A 269 20.20 -12.00 -4.23
CA PHE A 269 18.92 -11.95 -4.92
C PHE A 269 18.35 -13.36 -5.08
N SER A 270 17.11 -13.52 -4.62
CA SER A 270 16.38 -14.78 -4.70
C SER A 270 15.43 -14.75 -5.90
N ASP A 271 15.95 -15.08 -7.07
CA ASP A 271 15.19 -15.16 -8.31
C ASP A 271 14.22 -16.35 -8.30
N THR A 272 12.93 -16.06 -8.25
CA THR A 272 11.89 -17.09 -8.29
C THR A 272 11.54 -17.54 -9.71
N GLY A 273 12.02 -16.86 -10.74
CA GLY A 273 11.55 -16.97 -12.12
C GLY A 273 10.16 -16.35 -12.35
N LEU A 274 9.58 -15.71 -11.34
CA LEU A 274 8.21 -15.16 -11.35
C LEU A 274 8.20 -13.66 -11.03
N GLU A 275 9.35 -13.00 -11.09
CA GLU A 275 9.45 -11.56 -10.86
C GLU A 275 9.08 -10.79 -12.13
N PHE A 276 8.74 -9.51 -11.96
CA PHE A 276 8.51 -8.59 -13.07
C PHE A 276 9.82 -8.27 -13.82
N PRO A 277 9.77 -7.98 -15.13
CA PRO A 277 10.92 -7.45 -15.88
C PRO A 277 11.61 -6.27 -15.19
N GLU A 278 10.82 -5.34 -14.64
CA GLU A 278 11.26 -4.14 -13.93
C GLU A 278 11.99 -4.47 -12.63
N THR A 279 11.65 -5.59 -11.98
CA THR A 279 12.40 -6.07 -10.81
C THR A 279 13.80 -6.50 -11.20
N TYR A 280 13.96 -7.27 -12.27
CA TYR A 280 15.29 -7.65 -12.78
C TYR A 280 16.09 -6.42 -13.20
N LYS A 281 15.45 -5.49 -13.92
CA LYS A 281 16.06 -4.21 -14.31
C LYS A 281 16.55 -3.42 -13.09
N ASN A 282 15.70 -3.28 -12.06
CA ASN A 282 16.07 -2.57 -10.84
C ASN A 282 17.27 -3.19 -10.13
N ILE A 283 17.35 -4.53 -10.09
CA ILE A 283 18.47 -5.23 -9.47
C ILE A 283 19.78 -4.95 -10.21
N THR A 284 19.76 -4.98 -11.54
CA THR A 284 20.91 -4.62 -12.38
C THR A 284 21.30 -3.16 -12.17
N ASP A 285 20.36 -2.21 -12.31
CA ASP A 285 20.61 -0.77 -12.19
C ASP A 285 21.21 -0.41 -10.83
N VAL A 286 20.70 -1.00 -9.74
CA VAL A 286 21.20 -0.79 -8.37
C VAL A 286 22.59 -1.37 -8.20
N SER A 287 22.82 -2.58 -8.71
CA SER A 287 24.12 -3.23 -8.64
C SER A 287 25.19 -2.43 -9.40
N GLU A 288 24.87 -1.92 -10.59
CA GLU A 288 25.76 -1.10 -11.39
C GLU A 288 26.02 0.26 -10.73
N LYS A 289 24.97 0.96 -10.29
CA LYS A 289 25.08 2.28 -9.66
C LYS A 289 25.98 2.27 -8.42
N TYR A 290 25.90 1.21 -7.61
CA TYR A 290 26.69 1.10 -6.37
C TYR A 290 27.91 0.18 -6.50
N GLY A 291 28.13 -0.44 -7.68
CA GLY A 291 29.22 -1.36 -7.98
C GLY A 291 29.29 -2.54 -7.02
N LEU A 292 28.21 -3.32 -6.95
CA LEU A 292 28.02 -4.44 -6.02
C LEU A 292 28.08 -5.79 -6.75
N GLU A 293 28.42 -6.85 -6.03
CA GLU A 293 28.33 -8.23 -6.53
C GLU A 293 26.90 -8.74 -6.32
N ILE A 294 26.29 -9.32 -7.36
CA ILE A 294 25.02 -10.03 -7.26
C ILE A 294 25.29 -11.51 -7.13
N ILE A 295 24.82 -12.10 -6.03
CA ILE A 295 24.76 -13.53 -5.81
C ILE A 295 23.31 -13.93 -6.05
N ASN A 296 23.05 -14.41 -7.27
CA ASN A 296 21.72 -14.82 -7.69
C ASN A 296 21.48 -16.30 -7.38
N THR A 297 20.26 -16.62 -6.95
CA THR A 297 19.78 -18.00 -6.84
C THR A 297 18.52 -18.16 -7.69
N SER A 298 18.41 -19.22 -8.49
CA SER A 298 17.21 -19.47 -9.31
C SER A 298 16.32 -20.56 -8.69
N GLY A 299 15.02 -20.27 -8.60
CA GLY A 299 13.97 -21.19 -8.16
C GLY A 299 12.97 -21.56 -9.26
N ALA A 300 13.23 -21.17 -10.51
CA ALA A 300 12.27 -21.27 -11.61
C ALA A 300 11.94 -22.72 -12.01
N GLU A 301 12.95 -23.56 -12.19
CA GLU A 301 12.76 -24.98 -12.56
C GLU A 301 12.00 -25.74 -11.46
N GLU A 302 12.42 -25.54 -10.21
CA GLU A 302 11.79 -26.20 -9.08
C GLU A 302 10.35 -25.70 -8.84
N PHE A 303 10.04 -24.43 -9.18
CA PHE A 303 8.67 -23.94 -9.20
C PHE A 303 7.81 -24.75 -10.17
N ILE A 304 8.28 -24.96 -11.40
CA ILE A 304 7.56 -25.72 -12.43
C ILE A 304 7.32 -27.16 -11.94
N ASN A 305 8.36 -27.83 -11.43
CA ASN A 305 8.27 -29.19 -10.92
C ASN A 305 7.25 -29.33 -9.77
N LYS A 306 7.25 -28.38 -8.82
CA LYS A 306 6.33 -28.39 -7.70
C LYS A 306 4.92 -27.96 -8.06
N PHE A 307 4.75 -27.10 -9.06
CA PHE A 307 3.44 -26.74 -9.57
C PHE A 307 2.70 -27.96 -10.13
N GLU A 308 3.37 -28.86 -10.84
CA GLU A 308 2.74 -30.09 -11.37
C GLU A 308 2.20 -31.03 -10.29
N ILE A 309 2.85 -31.03 -9.12
CA ILE A 309 2.50 -31.91 -7.99
C ILE A 309 1.46 -31.25 -7.09
N HIS A 310 1.69 -29.98 -6.75
CA HIS A 310 0.92 -29.29 -5.73
C HIS A 310 -0.17 -28.39 -6.33
N GLY A 311 -0.07 -27.96 -7.58
CA GLY A 311 -0.90 -26.92 -8.17
C GLY A 311 -0.48 -25.51 -7.77
N PRO A 312 -1.29 -24.48 -8.08
CA PRO A 312 -0.93 -23.08 -7.83
C PRO A 312 -0.68 -22.80 -6.34
N PRO A 313 0.32 -21.97 -5.98
CA PRO A 313 0.52 -21.58 -4.59
C PRO A 313 -0.70 -20.83 -4.08
N ALA A 314 -0.96 -20.97 -2.78
CA ALA A 314 -2.11 -20.37 -2.11
C ALA A 314 -1.66 -19.55 -0.89
N VAL A 315 -2.52 -18.67 -0.38
CA VAL A 315 -2.24 -17.84 0.81
C VAL A 315 -1.96 -18.70 2.04
N ASP A 316 -2.73 -19.79 2.16
CA ASP A 316 -2.66 -20.78 3.23
C ASP A 316 -1.62 -21.89 2.99
N VAL A 317 -1.15 -22.05 1.74
CA VAL A 317 -0.14 -23.06 1.36
C VAL A 317 0.93 -22.43 0.48
N ARG A 318 1.90 -21.78 1.12
CA ARG A 318 2.98 -21.02 0.47
C ARG A 318 4.23 -21.87 0.19
N TRP A 319 4.03 -23.02 -0.44
CA TRP A 319 5.13 -23.93 -0.80
C TRP A 319 6.19 -23.23 -1.66
N CYS A 320 5.78 -22.28 -2.51
CA CYS A 320 6.68 -21.50 -3.38
C CYS A 320 7.71 -20.69 -2.59
N CYS A 321 7.40 -20.22 -1.38
CA CYS A 321 8.37 -19.47 -0.57
C CYS A 321 9.53 -20.38 -0.11
N ALA A 322 9.20 -21.59 0.36
CA ALA A 322 10.23 -22.53 0.81
C ALA A 322 11.12 -22.97 -0.36
N VAL A 323 10.48 -23.29 -1.47
CA VAL A 323 11.11 -23.92 -2.64
C VAL A 323 11.90 -22.92 -3.47
N CYS A 324 11.29 -21.78 -3.80
CA CYS A 324 11.87 -20.80 -4.72
C CYS A 324 12.70 -19.72 -4.02
N LYS A 325 12.61 -19.61 -2.69
CA LYS A 325 13.35 -18.59 -1.92
C LYS A 325 14.27 -19.16 -0.86
N LEU A 326 13.71 -19.86 0.11
CA LEU A 326 14.46 -20.22 1.32
C LEU A 326 15.53 -21.30 1.05
N ASN A 327 15.17 -22.36 0.31
CA ASN A 327 16.11 -23.44 0.01
C ASN A 327 17.28 -22.98 -0.86
N PRO A 328 17.07 -22.25 -1.98
CA PRO A 328 18.18 -21.75 -2.80
C PRO A 328 19.11 -20.80 -2.02
N VAL A 329 18.54 -19.90 -1.22
CA VAL A 329 19.31 -18.99 -0.34
C VAL A 329 20.13 -19.76 0.69
N LYS A 330 19.56 -20.80 1.31
CA LYS A 330 20.30 -21.66 2.25
C LYS A 330 21.50 -22.33 1.58
N SER A 331 21.29 -22.92 0.41
CA SER A 331 22.35 -23.63 -0.32
C SER A 331 23.51 -22.71 -0.68
N ILE A 332 23.22 -21.53 -1.25
CA ILE A 332 24.27 -20.60 -1.68
C ILE A 332 25.06 -20.01 -0.51
N ILE A 333 24.39 -19.73 0.62
CA ILE A 333 25.07 -19.24 1.83
C ILE A 333 26.01 -20.32 2.37
N THR A 334 25.51 -21.57 2.46
CA THR A 334 26.28 -22.71 2.96
C THR A 334 27.52 -22.95 2.10
N GLU A 335 27.37 -22.92 0.78
CA GLU A 335 28.45 -23.15 -0.18
C GLU A 335 29.51 -22.04 -0.16
N LYS A 336 29.09 -20.77 -0.18
CA LYS A 336 30.02 -19.64 -0.27
C LYS A 336 30.71 -19.29 1.03
N TRP A 337 30.01 -19.40 2.16
CA TRP A 337 30.49 -18.86 3.44
C TRP A 337 30.30 -19.78 4.64
N GLY A 338 29.55 -20.88 4.49
CA GLY A 338 29.09 -21.71 5.61
C GLY A 338 27.97 -21.03 6.41
N GLU A 339 28.21 -19.82 6.89
CA GLU A 339 27.21 -18.92 7.49
C GLU A 339 27.41 -17.47 7.04
N CYS A 340 26.36 -16.65 7.07
CA CYS A 340 26.46 -15.21 6.82
C CYS A 340 25.57 -14.37 7.74
N LEU A 341 25.96 -13.10 7.90
CA LEU A 341 25.13 -12.05 8.48
C LEU A 341 24.41 -11.32 7.33
N SER A 342 23.11 -11.52 7.18
CA SER A 342 22.33 -10.87 6.14
C SER A 342 21.47 -9.73 6.69
N PHE A 343 21.60 -8.56 6.09
CA PHE A 343 20.73 -7.42 6.35
C PHE A 343 19.47 -7.51 5.47
N ILE A 344 18.31 -7.36 6.11
CA ILE A 344 16.99 -7.58 5.48
C ILE A 344 16.12 -6.33 5.65
N GLY A 345 15.41 -5.95 4.58
CA GLY A 345 14.43 -4.86 4.53
C GLY A 345 13.11 -5.11 5.28
N GLN A 346 13.15 -5.81 6.42
CA GLN A 346 11.95 -6.07 7.21
C GLN A 346 11.55 -4.83 8.02
N ARG A 347 10.25 -4.54 8.09
CA ARG A 347 9.69 -3.49 8.97
C ARG A 347 8.54 -4.01 9.82
N LYS A 348 8.43 -3.51 11.05
CA LYS A 348 7.32 -3.89 11.95
C LYS A 348 5.93 -3.54 11.39
N TYR A 349 5.84 -2.50 10.55
CA TYR A 349 4.59 -1.99 10.00
C TYR A 349 4.02 -2.83 8.84
N GLU A 350 4.70 -3.90 8.41
CA GLU A 350 4.23 -4.74 7.31
C GLU A 350 3.15 -5.77 7.73
N SER A 351 3.26 -6.33 8.95
CA SER A 351 2.30 -7.31 9.47
C SER A 351 2.42 -7.51 10.98
N LEU A 352 1.40 -8.13 11.60
CA LEU A 352 1.45 -8.52 13.01
C LEU A 352 2.62 -9.45 13.34
N ALA A 353 2.97 -10.35 12.42
CA ALA A 353 4.11 -11.26 12.60
C ALA A 353 5.44 -10.48 12.60
N ARG A 354 5.61 -9.54 11.66
CA ARG A 354 6.82 -8.69 11.61
C ARG A 354 6.93 -7.76 12.80
N MET A 355 5.81 -7.30 13.35
CA MET A 355 5.78 -6.49 14.57
C MET A 355 6.28 -7.24 15.81
N LYS A 356 6.00 -8.54 15.89
CA LYS A 356 6.47 -9.42 16.98
C LYS A 356 7.88 -9.96 16.77
N SER A 357 8.41 -9.88 15.54
CA SER A 357 9.74 -10.39 15.20
C SER A 357 10.84 -9.53 15.84
N PRO A 358 11.88 -10.16 16.44
CA PRO A 358 13.02 -9.42 16.95
C PRO A 358 13.82 -8.80 15.78
N ARG A 359 14.60 -7.75 16.07
CA ARG A 359 15.40 -7.04 15.05
C ARG A 359 16.58 -7.86 14.52
N ILE A 360 17.01 -8.87 15.28
CA ILE A 360 18.03 -9.85 14.90
C ILE A 360 17.44 -11.24 15.16
N TRP A 361 17.51 -12.15 14.20
CA TRP A 361 16.96 -13.49 14.31
C TRP A 361 17.68 -14.49 13.41
N ARG A 362 17.52 -15.79 13.67
CA ARG A 362 17.84 -16.86 12.71
C ARG A 362 16.54 -17.53 12.31
N ASN A 363 16.26 -17.59 11.01
CA ASN A 363 15.09 -18.31 10.50
C ASN A 363 15.32 -19.82 10.65
N PHE A 364 14.33 -20.55 11.14
CA PHE A 364 14.49 -21.99 11.39
C PHE A 364 14.74 -22.82 10.11
N LYS A 365 14.29 -22.35 8.95
CA LYS A 365 14.52 -22.99 7.64
C LYS A 365 15.90 -22.66 7.08
N VAL A 366 16.44 -21.46 7.39
CA VAL A 366 17.72 -20.95 6.90
C VAL A 366 18.65 -20.65 8.08
N GLN A 367 18.96 -21.67 8.88
CA GLN A 367 19.73 -21.50 10.12
C GLN A 367 21.14 -20.94 9.90
N VAL A 368 21.72 -21.14 8.71
CA VAL A 368 23.02 -20.60 8.28
C VAL A 368 23.04 -19.07 8.09
N GLN A 369 21.88 -18.42 8.16
CA GLN A 369 21.72 -16.98 7.96
C GLN A 369 21.30 -16.31 9.28
N LEU A 370 22.19 -15.50 9.85
CA LEU A 370 21.83 -14.54 10.89
C LEU A 370 21.23 -13.31 10.20
N SER A 371 19.96 -13.05 10.44
CA SER A 371 19.22 -11.93 9.84
C SER A 371 19.22 -10.72 10.77
N ALA A 372 19.42 -9.52 10.21
CA ALA A 372 19.31 -8.27 10.93
C ALA A 372 18.48 -7.26 10.13
N ALA A 373 17.61 -6.49 10.79
CA ALA A 373 16.72 -5.51 10.16
C ALA A 373 17.07 -4.06 10.58
N PRO A 374 17.94 -3.35 9.82
CA PRO A 374 18.32 -1.98 10.14
C PRO A 374 17.13 -1.02 10.19
N ILE A 375 16.14 -1.23 9.34
CA ILE A 375 14.97 -0.34 9.20
C ILE A 375 13.71 -0.86 9.93
N GLN A 376 13.84 -1.79 10.89
CA GLN A 376 12.71 -2.44 11.58
C GLN A 376 11.66 -1.46 12.13
N HIS A 377 12.05 -0.24 12.48
CA HIS A 377 11.18 0.79 13.05
C HIS A 377 10.69 1.86 12.07
N TRP A 378 11.05 1.74 10.79
CA TRP A 378 10.65 2.68 9.74
C TRP A 378 9.24 2.37 9.23
N THR A 379 8.47 3.40 8.93
CA THR A 379 7.23 3.28 8.14
C THR A 379 7.56 3.32 6.64
N ALA A 380 6.61 2.99 5.77
CA ALA A 380 6.77 3.15 4.33
C ALA A 380 7.12 4.60 3.96
N MET A 381 6.53 5.58 4.64
CA MET A 381 6.87 6.99 4.45
C MET A 381 8.33 7.32 4.83
N HIS A 382 8.88 6.76 5.91
CA HIS A 382 10.31 6.94 6.22
C HIS A 382 11.17 6.41 5.07
N VAL A 383 10.83 5.23 4.55
CA VAL A 383 11.56 4.59 3.45
C VAL A 383 11.51 5.47 2.20
N PHE A 384 10.33 5.89 1.75
CA PHE A 384 10.22 6.72 0.54
C PHE A 384 10.91 8.07 0.70
N LEU A 385 10.72 8.78 1.82
CA LEU A 385 11.42 10.05 2.05
C LEU A 385 12.94 9.88 2.05
N TYR A 386 13.44 8.77 2.60
CA TYR A 386 14.86 8.44 2.53
C TYR A 386 15.30 8.19 1.09
N LEU A 387 14.60 7.36 0.33
CA LEU A 387 14.95 7.06 -1.07
C LEU A 387 14.92 8.31 -1.96
N PHE A 388 13.95 9.20 -1.77
CA PHE A 388 13.88 10.49 -2.46
C PHE A 388 15.07 11.38 -2.11
N ARG A 389 15.39 11.50 -0.81
CA ARG A 389 16.56 12.25 -0.33
C ARG A 389 17.87 11.76 -0.92
N GLU A 390 18.02 10.45 -1.09
CA GLU A 390 19.23 9.83 -1.63
C GLU A 390 19.27 9.80 -3.18
N GLY A 391 18.19 10.22 -3.86
CA GLY A 391 18.06 10.05 -5.31
C GLY A 391 18.26 8.60 -5.75
N ALA A 392 17.74 7.65 -4.94
CA ALA A 392 17.96 6.23 -5.12
C ALA A 392 17.03 5.67 -6.22
N PRO A 393 17.50 4.76 -7.09
CA PRO A 393 16.68 4.18 -8.15
C PRO A 393 15.76 3.11 -7.55
N TYR A 394 14.62 3.53 -7.02
CA TYR A 394 13.58 2.60 -6.59
C TYR A 394 12.90 1.97 -7.82
N ASN A 395 12.20 0.85 -7.59
CA ASN A 395 11.54 0.11 -8.65
C ASN A 395 10.31 0.86 -9.18
N GLU A 396 10.28 1.11 -10.50
CA GLU A 396 9.24 1.89 -11.18
C GLU A 396 7.82 1.28 -11.05
N LEU A 397 7.70 0.01 -10.69
CA LEU A 397 6.40 -0.63 -10.40
C LEU A 397 5.61 0.08 -9.28
N TYR A 398 6.27 0.81 -8.38
CA TYR A 398 5.56 1.65 -7.41
C TYR A 398 4.75 2.78 -8.07
N GLU A 399 5.24 3.29 -9.20
CA GLU A 399 4.56 4.29 -10.04
C GLU A 399 3.43 3.64 -10.86
N GLU A 400 3.51 2.34 -11.12
CA GLU A 400 2.46 1.51 -11.75
C GLU A 400 1.36 1.06 -10.78
N ARG A 401 1.22 1.71 -9.62
CA ARG A 401 0.24 1.39 -8.55
C ARG A 401 0.44 0.01 -7.88
N ILE A 402 1.60 -0.63 -8.08
CA ILE A 402 1.98 -1.89 -7.43
C ILE A 402 2.75 -1.57 -6.13
N ASP A 403 2.05 -1.62 -5.00
CA ASP A 403 2.56 -1.20 -3.68
C ASP A 403 3.47 -2.21 -2.98
N ARG A 404 3.51 -3.45 -3.47
CA ARG A 404 4.31 -4.56 -2.95
C ARG A 404 5.00 -5.30 -4.10
N ILE A 405 6.31 -5.16 -4.18
CA ILE A 405 7.15 -5.83 -5.19
C ILE A 405 7.45 -7.25 -4.75
N GLY A 406 7.29 -8.18 -5.69
CA GLY A 406 7.57 -9.60 -5.56
C GLY A 406 7.01 -10.32 -6.79
N CYS A 407 6.70 -11.62 -6.64
CA CYS A 407 6.20 -12.42 -7.74
C CYS A 407 4.88 -11.87 -8.29
N PHE A 408 4.75 -11.71 -9.62
CA PHE A 408 3.58 -11.05 -10.25
C PHE A 408 2.25 -11.78 -9.96
N MET A 409 2.32 -13.10 -9.78
CA MET A 409 1.18 -13.98 -9.51
C MET A 409 1.01 -14.33 -8.03
N CYS A 410 1.63 -13.60 -7.10
CA CYS A 410 1.62 -13.95 -5.68
C CYS A 410 0.18 -14.11 -5.14
N PRO A 411 -0.19 -15.26 -4.55
CA PRO A 411 -1.56 -15.50 -4.07
C PRO A 411 -1.97 -14.54 -2.94
N SER A 412 -1.00 -13.92 -2.26
CA SER A 412 -1.24 -12.91 -1.23
C SER A 412 -1.53 -11.50 -1.76
N SER A 413 -1.50 -11.30 -3.09
CA SER A 413 -1.89 -10.04 -3.72
C SER A 413 -3.41 -9.87 -3.75
N ASP A 414 -3.86 -8.63 -3.70
CA ASP A 414 -5.26 -8.26 -3.86
C ASP A 414 -5.73 -8.58 -5.28
N LEU A 415 -7.03 -8.87 -5.45
CA LEU A 415 -7.62 -9.03 -6.78
C LEU A 415 -7.51 -7.74 -7.59
N ALA A 416 -7.66 -6.58 -6.95
CA ALA A 416 -7.43 -5.28 -7.57
C ALA A 416 -6.03 -5.20 -8.22
N THR A 417 -5.00 -5.74 -7.56
CA THR A 417 -3.63 -5.75 -8.09
C THR A 417 -3.51 -6.68 -9.30
N PHE A 418 -4.21 -7.81 -9.34
CA PHE A 418 -4.21 -8.64 -10.54
C PHE A 418 -4.90 -7.98 -11.72
N GLU A 419 -5.96 -7.19 -11.53
CA GLU A 419 -6.54 -6.44 -12.64
C GLU A 419 -5.57 -5.40 -13.20
N ILE A 420 -4.79 -4.72 -12.33
CA ILE A 420 -3.70 -3.83 -12.76
C ILE A 420 -2.65 -4.62 -13.56
N ILE A 421 -2.28 -5.81 -13.11
CA ILE A 421 -1.29 -6.65 -13.80
C ILE A 421 -1.82 -7.17 -15.14
N LYS A 422 -3.08 -7.57 -15.23
CA LYS A 422 -3.72 -7.99 -16.49
C LYS A 422 -3.75 -6.85 -17.51
N GLU A 423 -4.02 -5.63 -17.06
CA GLU A 423 -4.08 -4.43 -17.91
C GLU A 423 -2.68 -4.06 -18.41
N ASN A 424 -1.70 -4.01 -17.52
CA ASN A 424 -0.36 -3.48 -17.83
C ASN A 424 0.62 -4.55 -18.36
N TYR A 425 0.42 -5.82 -18.00
CA TYR A 425 1.31 -6.94 -18.31
C TYR A 425 0.54 -8.15 -18.86
N PRO A 426 -0.23 -8.00 -19.95
CA PRO A 426 -1.09 -9.05 -20.47
C PRO A 426 -0.31 -10.31 -20.86
N GLU A 427 0.88 -10.17 -21.44
CA GLU A 427 1.74 -11.30 -21.81
C GLU A 427 2.28 -12.04 -20.58
N LEU A 428 2.69 -11.31 -19.54
CA LEU A 428 3.16 -11.94 -18.30
C LEU A 428 2.01 -12.69 -17.62
N TRP A 429 0.82 -12.08 -17.58
CA TRP A 429 -0.36 -12.70 -17.00
C TRP A 429 -0.84 -13.93 -17.79
N SER A 430 -0.78 -13.90 -19.13
CA SER A 430 -1.23 -15.02 -19.95
C SER A 430 -0.43 -16.30 -19.67
N THR A 431 0.88 -16.19 -19.43
CA THR A 431 1.71 -17.35 -19.04
C THR A 431 1.23 -18.01 -17.74
N TRP A 432 0.69 -17.21 -16.81
CA TRP A 432 0.14 -17.73 -15.57
C TRP A 432 -1.27 -18.29 -15.76
N GLU A 433 -2.10 -17.62 -16.55
CA GLU A 433 -3.44 -18.07 -16.87
C GLU A 433 -3.45 -19.41 -17.62
N GLU A 434 -2.50 -19.65 -18.52
CA GLU A 434 -2.28 -20.94 -19.19
C GLU A 434 -2.00 -22.06 -18.17
N LYS A 435 -1.13 -21.83 -17.18
CA LYS A 435 -0.84 -22.79 -16.12
C LYS A 435 -2.08 -23.10 -15.27
N LEU A 436 -2.86 -22.07 -14.95
CA LEU A 436 -4.12 -22.24 -14.22
C LEU A 436 -5.14 -23.04 -15.03
N ASN A 437 -5.29 -22.75 -16.33
CA ASN A 437 -6.21 -23.47 -17.20
C ASN A 437 -5.84 -24.95 -17.32
N SER A 438 -4.57 -25.26 -17.53
CA SER A 438 -4.10 -26.65 -17.57
C SER A 438 -4.41 -27.40 -16.27
N TRP A 439 -4.19 -26.77 -15.11
CA TRP A 439 -4.54 -27.36 -13.82
C TRP A 439 -6.06 -27.51 -13.63
N LYS A 440 -6.84 -26.52 -14.04
CA LYS A 440 -8.31 -26.50 -13.98
C LYS A 440 -8.90 -27.68 -14.77
N GLU A 441 -8.45 -27.87 -16.00
CA GLU A 441 -8.88 -28.96 -16.88
C GLU A 441 -8.52 -30.33 -16.30
N LYS A 442 -7.26 -30.51 -15.87
CA LYS A 442 -6.76 -31.76 -15.27
C LYS A 442 -7.55 -32.19 -14.02
N ASN A 443 -8.11 -31.22 -13.28
CA ASN A 443 -8.82 -31.46 -12.01
C ASN A 443 -10.34 -31.22 -12.09
N ASN A 444 -10.90 -31.02 -13.30
CA ASN A 444 -12.33 -30.74 -13.52
C ASN A 444 -12.88 -29.60 -12.63
N LEU A 445 -12.14 -28.50 -12.53
CA LEU A 445 -12.54 -27.31 -11.76
C LEU A 445 -13.39 -26.36 -12.62
N SER A 446 -14.20 -25.52 -11.98
CA SER A 446 -15.07 -24.56 -12.67
C SER A 446 -14.29 -23.36 -13.23
N GLU A 447 -14.86 -22.64 -14.20
CA GLU A 447 -14.31 -21.36 -14.68
C GLU A 447 -14.25 -20.29 -13.56
N GLU A 448 -15.17 -20.38 -12.60
CA GLU A 448 -15.19 -19.49 -11.44
C GLU A 448 -13.93 -19.63 -10.58
N TRP A 449 -13.28 -20.80 -10.59
CA TRP A 449 -12.06 -21.06 -9.82
C TRP A 449 -10.91 -20.11 -10.18
N ILE A 450 -10.79 -19.79 -11.48
CA ILE A 450 -9.81 -18.80 -11.97
C ILE A 450 -10.36 -17.38 -11.82
N THR A 451 -11.56 -17.13 -12.32
CA THR A 451 -12.11 -15.77 -12.45
C THR A 451 -12.44 -15.10 -11.12
N LYS A 452 -12.80 -15.87 -10.08
CA LYS A 452 -12.98 -15.40 -8.70
C LYS A 452 -11.70 -15.52 -7.85
N GLY A 453 -10.61 -16.05 -8.43
CA GLY A 453 -9.33 -16.20 -7.76
C GLY A 453 -9.36 -17.20 -6.59
N GLU A 454 -10.18 -18.25 -6.70
CA GLU A 454 -10.33 -19.30 -5.66
C GLU A 454 -9.08 -20.17 -5.54
N TRP A 455 -8.28 -20.29 -6.60
CA TRP A 455 -6.98 -20.97 -6.60
C TRP A 455 -6.02 -20.50 -5.50
N ARG A 456 -6.25 -19.30 -4.95
CA ARG A 456 -5.44 -18.69 -3.88
C ARG A 456 -5.76 -19.20 -2.48
N LYS A 457 -6.77 -20.05 -2.30
CA LYS A 457 -7.18 -20.57 -0.99
C LYS A 457 -7.50 -22.05 -1.10
N ARG A 458 -6.92 -22.88 -0.22
CA ARG A 458 -7.19 -24.33 -0.16
C ARG A 458 -8.05 -24.74 1.03
N GLY A 459 -8.37 -23.80 1.93
CA GLY A 459 -9.17 -24.06 3.13
C GLY A 459 -8.35 -24.62 4.30
N GLY A 460 -7.02 -24.53 4.24
CA GLY A 460 -6.13 -24.87 5.35
C GLY A 460 -5.95 -23.69 6.32
N PRO A 461 -5.37 -23.91 7.52
CA PRO A 461 -4.98 -22.82 8.40
C PRO A 461 -3.96 -21.90 7.70
N ASP A 462 -4.12 -20.58 7.83
CA ASP A 462 -3.21 -19.59 7.21
C ASP A 462 -1.75 -19.87 7.62
N ASP A 463 -0.94 -20.36 6.68
CA ASP A 463 0.50 -20.53 6.88
C ASP A 463 1.20 -19.17 6.92
N THR A 464 1.10 -18.50 8.07
CA THR A 464 1.83 -17.28 8.40
C THR A 464 3.32 -17.53 8.66
N SER A 465 3.79 -18.78 8.61
CA SER A 465 5.13 -19.21 9.03
C SER A 465 6.22 -19.11 7.96
N SER A 466 5.91 -18.65 6.74
CA SER A 466 6.88 -18.59 5.64
C SER A 466 8.11 -17.70 5.92
N TYR A 467 8.06 -16.86 6.96
CA TYR A 467 9.19 -16.01 7.35
C TYR A 467 9.52 -15.97 8.85
N SER A 468 8.77 -16.69 9.70
CA SER A 468 9.14 -16.87 11.11
C SER A 468 10.30 -17.84 11.23
#